data_AF-A0A968BXS8-F1
#
_entry.id   AF-A0A968BXS8-F1
#
_cell.length_a   1.000
_cell.length_b   1.000
_cell.length_c   1.000
_cell.angle_alpha   90.00
_cell.angle_beta   90.00
_cell.angle_gamma   90.00
#
_symmetry.space_group_name_H-M   'P 1'
#
loop_
_entity.id
_entity.type
_entity.pdbx_description
1 polymer ?
#
loop_
_entity_poly.entity_id
_entity_poly.type
_entity_poly.pdbx_seq_one_letter_code
_entity_poly.pdbx_strand_id
1 'polypeptide(L)' 'SRGKIPTLPPRPLEENELVGTPVSPGVVIGPVRVLSRVEGSSIQPGEILVTKATDPGWTPLFLNARGVLLESGGTLQHG' A
#
# COMPACT_ATOMS: atom_id res chain seq x y z
N SER A 1 -21.57 -18.44 -7.05
CA SER A 1 -21.62 -18.03 -5.64
C SER A 1 -20.29 -17.36 -5.29
N ARG A 2 -20.17 -16.03 -5.43
CA ARG A 2 -18.94 -15.31 -5.05
C ARG A 2 -19.03 -15.07 -3.54
N GLY A 3 -18.13 -15.69 -2.78
CA GLY A 3 -18.06 -15.52 -1.34
C GLY A 3 -17.96 -14.03 -1.01
N LYS A 4 -18.95 -13.49 -0.29
CA LYS A 4 -18.84 -12.16 0.29
C LYS A 4 -17.68 -12.21 1.27
N ILE A 5 -16.62 -11.44 1.02
CA ILE A 5 -15.61 -11.17 2.02
C ILE A 5 -16.36 -10.53 3.20
N PRO A 6 -16.32 -11.11 4.41
CA PRO A 6 -16.99 -10.52 5.56
C PRO A 6 -16.39 -9.14 5.81
N THR A 7 -17.16 -8.09 5.54
CA THR A 7 -16.82 -6.74 5.96
C THR A 7 -17.20 -6.63 7.42
N LEU A 8 -16.19 -6.63 8.30
CA LEU A 8 -16.40 -6.24 9.70
C LEU A 8 -16.92 -4.80 9.72
N PRO A 9 -17.86 -4.46 10.63
CA PRO A 9 -18.27 -3.07 10.79
C PRO A 9 -17.03 -2.23 11.12
N PRO A 10 -16.86 -1.06 10.48
CA PRO A 10 -15.70 -0.22 10.74
C PRO A 10 -15.71 0.17 12.21
N ARG A 11 -14.66 -0.19 12.94
CA ARG A 11 -14.40 0.39 14.25
C ARG A 11 -14.01 1.86 14.06
N PRO A 12 -14.22 2.71 15.08
CA PRO A 12 -13.64 4.04 15.09
C PRO A 12 -12.14 3.96 14.79
N LEU A 13 -11.66 4.90 13.97
CA LEU A 13 -10.23 5.03 13.71
C LEU A 13 -9.57 5.63 14.94
N GLU A 14 -8.47 5.01 15.35
CA GLU A 14 -7.62 5.58 16.39
C GLU A 14 -6.79 6.74 15.82
N GLU A 15 -6.28 7.58 16.72
CA GLU A 15 -5.37 8.65 16.34
C GLU A 15 -4.13 8.03 15.65
N ASN A 16 -3.82 8.49 14.43
CA ASN A 16 -2.75 8.00 13.54
C ASN A 16 -3.07 6.75 12.70
N GLU A 17 -4.34 6.34 12.57
CA GLU A 17 -4.73 5.31 11.61
C GLU A 17 -5.06 5.87 10.23
N LEU A 18 -4.55 5.22 9.19
CA LEU A 18 -4.87 5.51 7.80
C LEU A 18 -5.77 4.41 7.24
N VAL A 19 -6.80 4.80 6.49
CA VAL A 19 -7.69 3.89 5.77
C VAL A 19 -7.52 4.07 4.28
N GLY A 20 -7.57 2.96 3.55
CA GLY A 20 -7.56 2.95 2.09
C GLY A 20 -8.41 1.81 1.53
N THR A 21 -8.34 1.64 0.22
CA THR A 21 -9.05 0.57 -0.50
C THR A 21 -8.24 -0.73 -0.43
N PRO A 22 -8.82 -1.85 0.05
CA PRO A 22 -8.12 -3.13 0.06
C PRO A 22 -7.97 -3.67 -1.37
N VAL A 23 -6.74 -4.02 -1.75
CA VAL A 23 -6.42 -4.59 -3.08
C VAL A 23 -6.12 -6.09 -3.00
N SER A 24 -5.50 -6.53 -1.91
CA SER A 24 -5.10 -7.93 -1.69
C SER A 24 -5.33 -8.33 -0.23
N PRO A 25 -5.83 -9.54 0.07
CA PRO A 25 -6.00 -10.02 1.44
C PRO A 25 -4.66 -10.31 2.12
N GLY A 26 -4.57 -10.00 3.41
CA GLY A 26 -3.39 -10.27 4.23
C GLY A 26 -3.18 -9.21 5.31
N VAL A 27 -2.43 -9.56 6.35
CA VAL A 27 -2.01 -8.62 7.40
C VAL A 27 -0.52 -8.80 7.64
N VAL A 28 0.23 -7.70 7.57
CA VAL A 28 1.69 -7.70 7.72
C VAL A 28 2.13 -6.55 8.60
N ILE A 29 3.27 -6.73 9.27
CA ILE A 29 3.94 -5.71 10.08
C ILE A 29 5.40 -5.67 9.62
N GLY A 30 5.95 -4.47 9.47
CA GLY A 30 7.33 -4.29 9.05
C GLY A 30 7.74 -2.83 8.96
N PRO A 31 9.05 -2.57 8.81
CA PRO A 31 9.57 -1.23 8.57
C PRO A 31 8.99 -0.65 7.28
N VAL A 32 8.62 0.63 7.31
CA VAL A 32 8.05 1.34 6.16
C VAL A 32 9.16 2.00 5.36
N ARG A 33 9.20 1.73 4.05
CA ARG A 33 10.07 2.41 3.09
C ARG A 33 9.23 3.31 2.19
N VAL A 34 9.36 4.62 2.35
CA VAL A 34 8.71 5.61 1.47
C VAL A 34 9.65 5.94 0.31
N LEU A 35 9.22 5.67 -0.92
CA LEU A 35 9.97 5.95 -2.14
C LEU A 35 9.17 6.88 -3.05
N SER A 36 9.80 7.94 -3.54
CA SER A 36 9.20 8.86 -4.51
C SER A 36 9.57 8.54 -5.96
N ARG A 37 10.59 7.72 -6.18
CA ARG A 37 11.14 7.34 -7.48
C ARG A 37 11.73 5.93 -7.40
N VAL A 38 11.76 5.20 -8.51
CA VAL A 38 12.21 3.80 -8.53
C VAL A 38 13.71 3.65 -8.81
N GLU A 39 14.32 4.64 -9.48
CA GLU A 39 15.69 4.55 -9.98
C GLU A 39 16.69 4.44 -8.82
N GLY A 40 17.53 3.40 -8.86
CA GLY A 40 18.54 3.14 -7.82
C GLY A 40 17.96 2.75 -6.46
N SER A 41 16.64 2.55 -6.35
CA SER A 41 16.00 2.17 -5.09
C SER A 41 15.97 0.65 -4.90
N SER A 42 15.99 0.22 -3.65
CA SER A 42 15.81 -1.18 -3.27
C SER A 42 14.87 -1.30 -2.08
N ILE A 43 14.26 -2.47 -1.97
CA ILE A 43 13.42 -2.87 -0.84
C ILE A 43 14.08 -4.10 -0.22
N GLN A 44 14.33 -4.02 1.09
CA GLN A 44 14.87 -5.14 1.84
C GLN A 44 13.76 -6.14 2.18
N PRO A 45 14.07 -7.44 2.29
CA PRO A 45 13.09 -8.42 2.72
C PRO A 45 12.42 -8.02 4.04
N GLY A 46 11.09 -7.97 4.05
CA GLY A 46 10.30 -7.62 5.24
C GLY A 46 9.86 -6.17 5.33
N GLU A 47 10.37 -5.28 4.48
CA GLU A 47 9.91 -3.88 4.39
C GLU A 47 8.53 -3.75 3.71
N ILE A 48 7.79 -2.72 4.08
CA ILE A 48 6.53 -2.32 3.46
C ILE A 48 6.81 -1.10 2.58
N LEU A 49 6.51 -1.21 1.29
CA LEU A 49 6.70 -0.12 0.33
C LEU A 49 5.53 0.87 0.41
N VAL A 50 5.85 2.16 0.48
CA VAL A 50 4.90 3.27 0.33
C VAL A 50 5.33 4.14 -0.84
N THR A 51 4.45 4.39 -1.81
CA THR A 51 4.71 5.29 -2.94
C THR A 51 3.41 5.97 -3.40
N LYS A 52 3.54 7.05 -4.18
CA LYS A 52 2.41 7.80 -4.72
C LYS A 52 1.79 7.17 -5.96
N ALA A 53 2.64 6.70 -6.86
CA ALA A 53 2.24 6.13 -8.12
C ALA A 53 3.22 5.03 -8.50
N THR A 54 2.72 4.09 -9.28
CA THR A 54 3.49 2.95 -9.75
C THR A 54 3.33 2.82 -11.24
N ASP A 55 4.43 2.53 -11.90
CA ASP A 55 4.52 2.08 -13.29
C ASP A 55 5.16 0.67 -13.32
N PRO A 56 5.25 0.01 -14.50
CA PRO A 56 5.84 -1.32 -14.59
C PRO A 56 7.27 -1.44 -14.03
N GLY A 57 8.04 -0.36 -13.94
CA GLY A 57 9.38 -0.32 -13.36
C GLY A 57 9.43 -0.65 -11.86
N TRP A 58 8.31 -0.54 -11.14
CA TRP A 58 8.21 -0.88 -9.72
C TRP A 58 8.01 -2.38 -9.45
N THR A 59 7.61 -3.15 -10.47
CA THR A 59 7.29 -4.58 -10.34
C THR A 59 8.39 -5.40 -9.64
N PRO A 60 9.69 -5.20 -9.93
CA PRO A 60 10.75 -5.92 -9.23
C PRO A 60 10.83 -5.63 -7.74
N LEU A 61 10.46 -4.42 -7.29
CA LEU A 61 10.45 -4.05 -5.87
C LEU A 61 9.30 -4.71 -5.12
N PHE A 62 8.15 -4.92 -5.77
CA PHE A 62 7.00 -5.59 -5.15
C PHE A 62 7.29 -7.04 -4.75
N LEU A 63 8.17 -7.72 -5.47
CA LEU A 63 8.56 -9.10 -5.16
C LEU A 63 9.26 -9.22 -3.80
N ASN A 64 9.99 -8.19 -3.38
CA ASN A 64 10.70 -8.17 -2.10
C ASN A 64 9.90 -7.50 -0.98
N ALA A 65 8.87 -6.73 -1.32
CA ALA A 65 8.04 -6.02 -0.37
C ALA A 65 7.11 -6.99 0.38
N ARG A 66 7.03 -6.81 1.70
CA ARG A 66 6.08 -7.54 2.55
C ARG A 66 4.66 -7.02 2.42
N GLY A 67 4.52 -5.76 2.03
CA GLY A 67 3.25 -5.08 1.75
C GLY A 67 3.49 -3.84 0.89
N VAL A 68 2.43 -3.36 0.25
CA VAL A 68 2.46 -2.17 -0.60
C VAL A 68 1.29 -1.25 -0.23
N LEU A 69 1.60 0.03 -0.03
CA LEU A 69 0.61 1.09 0.16
C LEU A 69 0.82 2.14 -0.92
N LEU A 70 -0.24 2.42 -1.67
CA LEU A 70 -0.26 3.44 -2.71
C LEU A 70 -1.07 4.63 -2.22
N GLU A 71 -0.48 5.83 -2.29
CA GLU A 71 -1.26 7.05 -2.09
C GLU A 71 -2.22 7.21 -3.26
N SER A 72 -3.51 7.03 -3.01
CA SER A 72 -4.53 7.41 -3.99
C SER A 72 -4.69 8.92 -3.91
N GLY A 73 -4.16 9.64 -4.90
CA GLY A 73 -4.44 11.07 -5.05
C GLY A 73 -5.96 11.26 -5.15
N GLY A 74 -6.54 12.02 -4.22
CA GLY A 74 -7.96 12.35 -4.24
C GLY A 74 -8.35 13.04 -5.55
N THR A 75 -9.63 12.98 -5.90
CA THR A 75 -10.29 13.58 -7.10
C THR A 75 -10.07 15.09 -7.29
N LEU A 76 -9.25 15.73 -6.44
CA LEU A 76 -9.02 17.18 -6.37
C LEU A 76 -7.52 17.57 -6.51
N GLN A 77 -6.68 16.74 -7.12
CA GLN A 77 -5.38 17.21 -7.60
C GLN A 77 -5.57 17.98 -8.92
N HIS A 78 -5.99 19.24 -8.75
CA HIS A 78 -6.11 20.38 -9.68
C HIS A 78 -6.78 20.16 -11.06
N GLY A 79 -7.87 20.90 -11.29
CA GLY A 79 -8.19 21.44 -12.60
C GLY A 79 -7.32 22.66 -12.91
#